data_AF-A0A1A5D022-F1
#
_entry.id   AF-A0A1A5D022-F1
#
_cell.length_a   1.000
_cell.length_b   1.000
_cell.length_c   1.000
_cell.angle_alpha   90.00
_cell.angle_beta   90.00
_cell.angle_gamma   90.00
#
_symmetry.space_group_name_H-M   'P 1'
#
loop_
_entity.id
_entity.type
_entity.pdbx_description
1 polymer ?
#
loop_
_entity_poly.entity_id
_entity_poly.type
_entity_poly.pdbx_seq_one_letter_code
_entity_poly.pdbx_strand_id
1 'polypeptide(L)'
;MGNARAVAESGLYKLIMRSDKPEARRFQDWVTRDVLPAIRKDGAYIMGEEKVATGEMDEDAFVLKAIEILQRKIDRLSSENKQLTTERDGLSSVVGQHRHTLARFARTLPGININSVKRDLMRLGYLYRTPASYRVYRRFAHLLEEKINEDFGKIEIYPTEEGKRLITVLAQEGKLTKLKSAV
;
A
#
# COMPACT_ATOMS: atom_id res chain seq x y z
N MET A 1 12.06 -10.52 35.79
CA MET A 1 12.15 -9.40 34.82
C MET A 1 10.78 -8.76 34.72
N GLY A 2 10.65 -7.48 35.06
CA GLY A 2 9.36 -6.79 35.09
C GLY A 2 8.81 -6.57 33.69
N ASN A 3 7.61 -7.10 33.43
CA ASN A 3 6.85 -6.79 32.21
C ASN A 3 6.43 -5.32 32.26
N ALA A 4 7.10 -4.45 31.51
CA ALA A 4 6.60 -3.11 31.23
C ALA A 4 5.28 -3.27 30.45
N ARG A 5 4.15 -3.18 31.17
CA ARG A 5 2.81 -3.18 30.57
C ARG A 5 2.60 -1.82 29.89
N ALA A 6 3.10 -1.67 28.67
CA ALA A 6 2.83 -0.50 27.84
C ALA A 6 1.33 -0.46 27.52
N VAL A 7 0.68 0.65 27.84
CA VAL A 7 -0.73 0.88 27.51
C VAL A 7 -0.79 1.41 26.08
N ALA A 8 -1.56 0.76 25.21
CA ALA A 8 -1.81 1.27 23.86
C ALA A 8 -2.58 2.60 23.92
N GLU A 9 -2.43 3.47 22.92
CA GLU A 9 -3.04 4.80 22.87
C GLU A 9 -4.56 4.80 23.10
N SER A 10 -5.27 3.84 22.50
CA SER A 10 -6.71 3.66 22.74
C SER A 10 -7.05 3.30 24.20
N GLY A 11 -6.18 2.54 24.87
CA GLY A 11 -6.27 2.23 26.29
C GLY A 11 -5.94 3.43 27.17
N LEU A 12 -4.97 4.24 26.76
CA LEU A 12 -4.58 5.48 27.45
C LEU A 12 -5.76 6.46 27.46
N TYR A 13 -6.39 6.72 26.31
CA TYR A 13 -7.54 7.62 26.25
C TYR A 13 -8.73 7.10 27.06
N LYS A 14 -9.03 5.79 27.00
CA LYS A 14 -10.08 5.18 27.84
C LYS A 14 -9.81 5.39 29.34
N LEU A 15 -8.55 5.29 29.75
CA LEU A 15 -8.16 5.50 31.14
C LEU A 15 -8.32 6.98 31.55
N ILE A 16 -7.81 7.90 30.73
CA ILE A 16 -7.90 9.34 31.01
C ILE A 16 -9.35 9.79 31.06
N MET A 17 -10.21 9.35 30.13
CA MET A 17 -11.62 9.73 30.06
C MET A 17 -12.48 9.21 31.21
N ARG A 18 -11.99 8.24 32.00
CA ARG A 18 -12.67 7.70 33.18
C ARG A 18 -12.02 8.14 34.51
N SER A 19 -10.93 8.90 34.44
CA SER A 19 -10.15 9.27 35.61
C SER A 19 -10.72 10.53 36.26
N ASP A 20 -10.94 10.50 37.58
CA ASP A 20 -11.40 11.66 38.35
C ASP A 20 -10.25 12.61 38.76
N LYS A 21 -9.01 12.23 38.49
CA LYS A 21 -7.82 13.03 38.87
C LYS A 21 -7.84 14.43 38.25
N PRO A 22 -7.41 15.48 38.97
CA PRO A 22 -7.38 16.85 38.46
C PRO A 22 -6.62 17.02 37.14
N GLU A 23 -5.52 16.29 36.96
CA GLU A 23 -4.71 16.34 35.74
C GLU A 23 -5.45 15.75 34.54
N ALA A 24 -6.26 14.70 34.75
CA ALA A 24 -7.08 14.09 33.72
C ALA A 24 -8.24 15.01 33.31
N ARG A 25 -8.83 15.73 34.27
CA ARG A 25 -9.92 16.69 33.99
C ARG A 25 -9.50 17.78 33.00
N ARG A 26 -8.29 18.33 33.14
CA ARG A 26 -7.76 19.33 32.18
C ARG A 26 -7.72 18.79 30.75
N PHE A 27 -7.27 17.55 30.57
CA PHE A 27 -7.25 16.92 29.25
C PHE A 27 -8.66 16.61 28.75
N GLN A 28 -9.55 16.11 29.60
CA GLN A 28 -10.94 15.83 29.24
C GLN A 28 -11.68 17.11 28.80
N ASP A 29 -11.53 18.21 29.54
CA ASP A 29 -12.13 19.50 29.20
C ASP A 29 -11.59 20.00 27.85
N TRP A 30 -10.27 19.99 27.65
CA TRP A 30 -9.66 20.38 26.39
C TRP A 30 -10.19 19.54 25.21
N VAL A 31 -10.26 18.22 25.36
CA VAL A 31 -10.78 17.35 24.29
C VAL A 31 -12.27 17.62 24.00
N THR A 32 -13.09 17.80 25.04
CA THR A 32 -14.55 17.89 24.87
C THR A 32 -15.05 19.28 24.50
N ARG A 33 -14.30 20.33 24.87
CA ARG A 33 -14.68 21.74 24.64
C ARG A 33 -14.01 22.34 23.40
N ASP A 34 -12.78 21.92 23.10
CA ASP A 34 -11.99 22.53 22.03
C ASP A 34 -11.84 21.56 20.85
N VAL A 35 -11.24 20.38 21.10
CA VAL A 35 -10.85 19.46 20.03
C VAL A 35 -12.05 18.84 19.30
N LEU A 36 -12.96 18.19 20.02
CA LEU A 36 -14.10 17.50 19.41
C LEU A 36 -15.08 18.47 18.73
N PRO A 37 -15.40 19.64 19.31
CA PRO A 37 -16.22 20.63 18.64
C PRO A 37 -15.59 21.18 17.35
N ALA A 38 -14.29 21.46 17.33
CA ALA A 38 -13.57 21.88 16.12
C ALA A 38 -13.63 20.81 15.03
N ILE A 39 -13.30 19.56 15.36
CA ILE A 39 -13.39 18.44 14.39
C ILE A 39 -14.83 18.26 13.88
N ARG A 40 -15.86 18.40 14.73
CA ARG A 40 -17.25 18.27 14.32
C ARG A 40 -17.71 19.39 13.37
N LYS A 41 -17.25 20.63 13.59
CA LYS A 41 -17.65 21.80 12.81
C LYS A 41 -16.85 21.92 11.50
N ASP A 42 -15.53 21.83 11.62
CA ASP A 42 -14.59 22.25 10.60
C ASP A 42 -13.84 21.05 9.97
N GLY A 43 -14.03 19.85 10.52
CA GLY A 43 -13.42 18.61 10.02
C GLY A 43 -11.97 18.40 10.46
N ALA A 44 -11.39 19.36 11.20
CA ALA A 44 -10.02 19.30 11.71
C ALA A 44 -9.89 20.07 13.04
N TYR A 45 -8.79 19.84 13.75
CA TYR A 45 -8.33 20.67 14.86
C TYR A 45 -6.86 21.00 14.64
N ILE A 46 -6.50 22.27 14.69
CA ILE A 46 -5.12 22.73 14.56
C ILE A 46 -4.69 23.32 15.91
N MET A 47 -3.68 22.73 16.52
CA MET A 47 -3.18 23.15 17.84
C MET A 47 -2.73 24.63 17.83
N GLY A 48 -3.40 25.45 18.63
CA GLY A 48 -3.20 26.90 18.68
C GLY A 48 -4.41 27.70 18.18
N GLU A 49 -5.40 27.05 17.56
CA GLU A 49 -6.64 27.71 17.13
C GLU A 49 -7.38 28.36 18.32
N GLU A 50 -7.31 27.73 19.49
CA GLU A 50 -7.86 28.28 20.73
C GLU A 50 -7.22 29.62 21.12
N LYS A 51 -5.95 29.84 20.75
CA LYS A 51 -5.22 31.08 21.03
C LYS A 51 -5.55 32.20 20.07
N VAL A 52 -6.02 31.85 18.87
CA VAL A 52 -6.55 32.83 17.92
C VAL A 52 -7.89 33.35 18.44
N ALA A 53 -8.76 32.44 18.90
CA ALA A 53 -10.07 32.80 19.45
C ALA A 53 -9.98 33.67 20.72
N THR A 54 -8.93 33.51 21.53
CA THR A 54 -8.68 34.37 22.70
C THR A 54 -7.91 35.65 22.40
N GLY A 55 -7.46 35.85 21.15
CA GLY A 55 -6.62 36.98 20.73
C GLY A 55 -5.18 36.93 21.24
N GLU A 56 -4.75 35.81 21.82
CA GLU A 56 -3.36 35.59 22.25
C GLU A 56 -2.40 35.32 21.08
N MET A 57 -2.95 34.98 19.91
CA MET A 57 -2.20 34.71 18.69
C MET A 57 -2.89 35.37 17.50
N ASP A 58 -2.08 36.02 16.67
CA ASP A 58 -2.53 36.63 15.43
C ASP A 58 -2.96 35.58 14.38
N GLU A 59 -3.96 35.93 13.56
CA GLU A 59 -4.51 35.03 12.54
C GLU A 59 -3.46 34.65 11.49
N ASP A 60 -2.60 35.57 11.06
CA ASP A 60 -1.56 35.27 10.06
C ASP A 60 -0.49 34.34 10.65
N ALA A 61 -0.17 34.51 11.93
CA ALA A 61 0.74 33.61 12.65
C ALA A 61 0.20 32.18 12.77
N PHE A 62 -1.12 32.03 12.97
CA PHE A 62 -1.79 30.73 12.95
C PHE A 62 -1.74 30.06 11.59
N VAL A 63 -2.06 30.81 10.53
CA VAL A 63 -2.04 30.32 9.15
C VAL A 63 -0.64 29.85 8.76
N LEU A 64 0.41 30.61 9.10
CA LEU A 64 1.78 30.22 8.83
C LEU A 64 2.13 28.88 9.51
N LYS A 65 1.76 28.71 10.78
CA LYS A 65 1.97 27.46 11.52
C LYS A 65 1.21 26.28 10.90
N ALA A 66 -0.02 26.50 10.44
CA ALA A 66 -0.80 25.50 9.73
C ALA A 66 -0.11 25.06 8.43
N ILE A 67 0.39 26.02 7.64
CA ILE A 67 1.15 25.75 6.41
C ILE A 67 2.40 24.92 6.70
N GLU A 68 3.16 25.24 7.74
CA GLU A 68 4.36 24.46 8.12
C GLU A 68 4.04 23.01 8.52
N ILE A 69 2.91 22.78 9.18
CA ILE A 69 2.47 21.42 9.53
C ILE A 69 2.10 20.65 8.26
N LEU A 70 1.36 21.29 7.35
CA LEU A 70 0.99 20.69 6.07
C LEU A 70 2.22 20.40 5.21
N GLN A 71 3.19 21.31 5.15
CA GLN A 71 4.42 21.12 4.40
C GLN A 71 5.23 19.92 4.92
N ARG A 72 5.39 19.80 6.24
CA ARG A 72 6.03 18.62 6.85
C ARG A 72 5.32 17.31 6.50
N LYS A 73 3.98 17.34 6.38
CA LYS A 73 3.19 16.18 5.95
C LYS A 73 3.41 15.88 4.47
N ILE A 74 3.48 16.89 3.60
CA ILE A 74 3.82 16.76 2.19
C ILE A 74 5.21 16.14 2.03
N ASP A 75 6.20 16.61 2.77
CA ASP A 75 7.58 16.11 2.69
C ASP A 75 7.66 14.64 3.13
N ARG A 76 6.96 14.28 4.21
CA ARG A 76 6.86 12.90 4.67
C ARG A 76 6.20 12.00 3.62
N LEU A 77 5.03 12.38 3.12
CA LEU A 77 4.32 11.61 2.09
C LEU A 77 5.14 11.51 0.80
N SER A 78 5.89 12.56 0.46
CA SER A 78 6.80 12.55 -0.70
C SER A 78 7.96 11.58 -0.47
N SER A 79 8.52 11.51 0.75
CA SER A 79 9.56 10.54 1.08
C SER A 79 9.06 9.09 1.06
N GLU A 80 7.86 8.83 1.57
CA GLU A 80 7.22 7.50 1.55
C GLU A 80 6.93 7.06 0.11
N ASN A 81 6.37 7.97 -0.71
CA ASN A 81 6.17 7.70 -2.13
C ASN A 81 7.50 7.43 -2.84
N LYS A 82 8.57 8.18 -2.55
CA LYS A 82 9.89 7.96 -3.15
C LYS A 82 10.45 6.58 -2.79
N GLN A 83 10.25 6.13 -1.55
CA GLN A 83 10.64 4.79 -1.11
C GLN A 83 9.84 3.70 -1.86
N LEU A 84 8.51 3.85 -1.96
CA LEU A 84 7.65 2.94 -2.74
C LEU A 84 8.04 2.90 -4.22
N THR A 85 8.40 4.04 -4.81
CA THR A 85 8.90 4.08 -6.19
C THR A 85 10.26 3.42 -6.33
N THR A 86 11.16 3.55 -5.34
CA THR A 86 12.49 2.95 -5.38
C THR A 86 12.40 1.42 -5.23
N GLU A 87 11.51 0.93 -4.37
CA GLU A 87 11.19 -0.49 -4.24
C GLU A 87 10.59 -1.05 -5.54
N ARG A 88 9.68 -0.30 -6.17
CA ARG A 88 9.13 -0.62 -7.51
C ARG A 88 10.21 -0.59 -8.60
N ASP A 89 11.17 0.32 -8.54
CA ASP A 89 12.20 0.47 -9.55
C ASP A 89 13.32 -0.58 -9.39
N GLY A 90 13.61 -1.02 -8.16
CA GLY A 90 14.43 -2.20 -7.89
C GLY A 90 13.86 -3.46 -8.57
N LEU A 91 12.54 -3.57 -8.64
CA LEU A 91 11.80 -4.59 -9.39
C LEU A 91 12.11 -4.55 -10.90
N SER A 92 12.40 -3.37 -11.47
CA SER A 92 12.71 -3.18 -12.90
C SER A 92 13.93 -3.99 -13.35
N SER A 93 14.90 -4.20 -12.46
CA SER A 93 16.09 -5.02 -12.73
C SER A 93 15.76 -6.51 -12.99
N VAL A 94 14.68 -7.02 -12.37
CA VAL A 94 14.19 -8.41 -12.52
C VAL A 94 13.21 -8.53 -13.69
N VAL A 95 12.51 -7.43 -14.00
CA VAL A 95 11.49 -7.34 -15.05
C VAL A 95 12.12 -7.39 -16.46
N GLY A 96 13.27 -6.74 -16.66
CA GLY A 96 14.07 -6.79 -17.90
C GLY A 96 13.33 -6.30 -19.15
N GLN A 97 13.93 -5.42 -19.96
CA GLN A 97 13.25 -4.85 -21.13
C GLN A 97 12.89 -5.87 -22.24
N HIS A 98 13.48 -7.07 -22.20
CA HIS A 98 13.28 -8.08 -23.23
C HIS A 98 11.90 -8.72 -23.12
N ARG A 99 11.27 -8.91 -24.29
CA ARG A 99 9.97 -9.56 -24.40
C ARG A 99 10.13 -11.06 -24.11
N HIS A 100 9.57 -11.52 -23.00
CA HIS A 100 9.65 -12.91 -22.55
C HIS A 100 8.27 -13.57 -22.56
N THR A 101 8.21 -14.87 -22.87
CA THR A 101 7.00 -15.65 -22.58
C THR A 101 6.76 -15.67 -21.07
N LEU A 102 5.51 -15.81 -20.66
CA LEU A 102 5.11 -15.88 -19.25
C LEU A 102 5.90 -16.94 -18.47
N ALA A 103 6.13 -18.11 -19.08
CA ALA A 103 6.93 -19.17 -18.46
C ALA A 103 8.41 -18.80 -18.34
N ARG A 104 8.98 -18.09 -19.33
CA ARG A 104 10.37 -17.63 -19.28
C ARG A 104 10.55 -16.51 -18.25
N PHE A 105 9.61 -15.59 -18.15
CA PHE A 105 9.61 -14.58 -17.10
C PHE A 105 9.44 -15.21 -15.71
N ALA A 106 8.51 -16.14 -15.53
CA ALA A 106 8.33 -16.83 -14.25
C ALA A 106 9.59 -17.53 -13.71
N ARG A 107 10.52 -17.94 -14.59
CA ARG A 107 11.82 -18.51 -14.18
C ARG A 107 12.75 -17.51 -13.50
N THR A 108 12.59 -16.21 -13.76
CA THR A 108 13.42 -15.18 -13.13
C THR A 108 12.96 -14.89 -11.70
N LEU A 109 11.75 -15.32 -11.32
CA LEU A 109 11.20 -15.12 -9.99
C LEU A 109 11.65 -16.26 -9.04
N PRO A 110 12.38 -15.93 -7.96
CA PRO A 110 12.96 -16.94 -7.09
C PRO A 110 11.89 -17.76 -6.36
N GLY A 111 12.04 -19.08 -6.40
CA GLY A 111 11.18 -20.01 -5.66
C GLY A 111 9.78 -20.23 -6.24
N ILE A 112 9.46 -19.69 -7.42
CA ILE A 112 8.15 -19.84 -8.06
C ILE A 112 8.07 -21.12 -8.90
N ASN A 113 6.97 -21.85 -8.76
CA ASN A 113 6.68 -23.02 -9.58
C ASN A 113 6.13 -22.60 -10.96
N ILE A 114 7.01 -22.57 -11.96
CA ILE A 114 6.70 -22.15 -13.34
C ILE A 114 5.51 -22.90 -13.94
N ASN A 115 5.36 -24.20 -13.62
CA ASN A 115 4.29 -25.04 -14.16
C ASN A 115 2.90 -24.66 -13.61
N SER A 116 2.86 -23.97 -12.47
CA SER A 116 1.62 -23.54 -11.83
C SER A 116 1.20 -22.13 -12.23
N VAL A 117 2.10 -21.28 -12.72
CA VAL A 117 1.82 -19.84 -12.93
C VAL A 117 0.60 -19.57 -13.81
N LYS A 118 0.41 -20.30 -14.92
CA LYS A 118 -0.81 -20.15 -15.75
C LYS A 118 -2.08 -20.54 -14.99
N ARG A 119 -2.01 -21.59 -14.16
CA ARG A 119 -3.13 -22.03 -13.31
C ARG A 119 -3.42 -21.00 -12.22
N ASP A 120 -2.39 -20.45 -11.59
CA ASP A 120 -2.53 -19.43 -10.55
C ASP A 120 -3.15 -18.15 -11.10
N LEU A 121 -2.68 -17.68 -12.26
CA LEU A 121 -3.26 -16.51 -12.94
C LEU A 121 -4.69 -16.77 -13.42
N MET A 122 -5.04 -18.02 -13.77
CA MET A 122 -6.44 -18.40 -14.05
C MET A 122 -7.28 -18.36 -12.78
N ARG A 123 -6.80 -18.92 -11.66
CA ARG A 123 -7.47 -18.88 -10.35
C ARG A 123 -7.72 -17.45 -9.88
N LEU A 124 -6.77 -16.56 -10.12
CA LEU A 124 -6.86 -15.13 -9.80
C LEU A 124 -7.72 -14.34 -10.81
N GLY A 125 -8.22 -14.98 -11.87
CA GLY A 125 -9.16 -14.40 -12.82
C GLY A 125 -8.54 -13.60 -13.97
N TYR A 126 -7.21 -13.63 -14.15
CA TYR A 126 -6.52 -12.98 -15.27
C TYR A 126 -6.61 -13.79 -16.56
N LEU A 127 -6.54 -15.11 -16.42
CA LEU A 127 -6.65 -16.06 -17.53
C LEU A 127 -7.95 -16.86 -17.45
N TYR A 128 -8.38 -17.38 -18.60
CA TYR A 128 -9.34 -18.47 -18.68
C TYR A 128 -8.74 -19.61 -19.49
N ARG A 129 -9.39 -20.77 -19.46
CA ARG A 129 -8.92 -21.97 -20.14
C ARG A 129 -9.89 -22.39 -21.23
N THR A 130 -9.38 -22.60 -22.43
CA THR A 130 -10.06 -23.29 -23.52
C THR A 130 -9.60 -24.75 -23.57
N PRO A 131 -10.24 -25.62 -24.36
CA PRO A 131 -9.75 -26.98 -24.56
C PRO A 131 -8.30 -27.03 -25.09
N ALA A 132 -7.88 -26.04 -25.88
CA ALA A 132 -6.58 -26.00 -26.52
C ALA A 132 -5.48 -25.28 -25.70
N SER A 133 -5.80 -24.21 -24.98
CA SER A 133 -4.79 -23.42 -24.26
C SER A 133 -5.35 -22.54 -23.14
N TYR A 134 -4.46 -21.91 -22.38
CA TYR A 134 -4.83 -20.74 -21.58
C TYR A 134 -4.96 -19.51 -22.49
N ARG A 135 -5.89 -18.62 -22.12
CA ARG A 135 -6.22 -17.40 -22.85
C ARG A 135 -6.37 -16.24 -21.86
N VAL A 136 -6.12 -15.02 -22.32
CA VAL A 136 -6.18 -13.79 -21.54
C VAL A 136 -7.57 -13.18 -21.67
N TYR A 137 -8.20 -12.81 -20.56
CA TYR A 137 -9.43 -12.02 -20.64
C TYR A 137 -9.15 -10.66 -21.27
N ARG A 138 -10.01 -10.20 -22.18
CA ARG A 138 -9.83 -8.94 -22.94
C ARG A 138 -9.50 -7.73 -22.05
N ARG A 139 -10.10 -7.63 -20.86
CA ARG A 139 -9.83 -6.55 -19.88
C ARG A 139 -8.37 -6.49 -19.41
N PHE A 140 -7.61 -7.58 -19.51
CA PHE A 140 -6.21 -7.69 -19.10
C PHE A 140 -5.23 -7.77 -20.26
N ALA A 141 -5.66 -7.49 -21.50
CA ALA A 141 -4.78 -7.47 -22.66
C ALA A 141 -3.63 -6.44 -22.57
N HIS A 142 -3.81 -5.37 -21.77
CA HIS A 142 -2.76 -4.40 -21.46
C HIS A 142 -1.63 -4.97 -20.56
N LEU A 143 -1.90 -6.07 -19.86
CA LEU A 143 -0.96 -6.76 -18.97
C LEU A 143 -0.35 -7.99 -19.63
N LEU A 144 -1.15 -8.76 -20.38
CA LEU A 144 -0.78 -10.06 -20.91
C LEU A 144 -1.18 -10.12 -22.40
N GLU A 145 -0.19 -10.15 -23.29
CA GLU A 145 -0.41 -10.25 -24.73
C GLU A 145 -0.36 -11.71 -25.19
N GLU A 146 -1.29 -12.10 -26.05
CA GLU A 146 -1.26 -13.40 -26.72
C GLU A 146 -0.58 -13.27 -28.08
N LYS A 147 0.34 -14.18 -28.40
CA LYS A 147 0.89 -14.32 -29.74
C LYS A 147 0.90 -15.79 -30.16
N ILE A 148 0.74 -16.02 -31.45
CA ILE A 148 0.92 -17.35 -32.04
C ILE A 148 2.42 -17.54 -32.22
N ASN A 149 2.93 -18.64 -31.68
CA ASN A 149 4.28 -19.09 -31.97
C ASN A 149 4.26 -19.81 -33.32
N GLU A 150 4.90 -19.21 -34.32
CA GLU A 150 4.88 -19.68 -35.72
C GLU A 150 5.55 -21.05 -35.89
N ASP A 151 6.52 -21.39 -35.04
CA ASP A 151 7.26 -22.65 -35.11
C ASP A 151 6.43 -23.86 -34.64
N PHE A 152 5.50 -23.63 -33.71
CA PHE A 152 4.75 -24.71 -33.05
C PHE A 152 3.23 -24.58 -33.18
N GLY A 153 2.73 -23.51 -33.82
CA GLY A 153 1.30 -23.23 -33.97
C GLY A 153 0.55 -23.02 -32.65
N LYS A 154 1.25 -22.77 -31.54
CA LYS A 154 0.66 -22.65 -30.20
C LYS A 154 0.55 -21.19 -29.76
N ILE A 155 -0.53 -20.87 -29.05
CA ILE A 155 -0.68 -19.56 -28.41
C ILE A 155 0.24 -19.50 -27.18
N GLU A 156 1.12 -18.50 -27.18
CA GLU A 156 1.94 -18.11 -26.04
C GLU A 156 1.49 -16.78 -25.46
N ILE A 157 1.69 -16.63 -24.15
CA ILE A 157 1.33 -15.42 -23.39
C ILE A 157 2.62 -14.69 -23.05
N TYR A 158 2.67 -13.39 -23.31
CA TYR A 158 3.80 -12.51 -23.06
C TYR A 158 3.33 -11.39 -22.12
N PRO A 159 3.83 -11.32 -20.87
CA PRO A 159 3.55 -10.18 -20.02
C PRO A 159 4.22 -8.92 -20.57
N THR A 160 3.46 -7.82 -20.60
CA THR A 160 3.97 -6.47 -20.83
C THR A 160 4.83 -6.03 -19.63
N GLU A 161 5.47 -4.88 -19.69
CA GLU A 161 6.21 -4.34 -18.53
C GLU A 161 5.31 -4.19 -17.30
N GLU A 162 4.06 -3.74 -17.49
CA GLU A 162 3.07 -3.66 -16.43
C GLU A 162 2.63 -5.05 -15.95
N GLY A 163 2.42 -5.99 -16.86
CA GLY A 163 2.10 -7.38 -16.51
C GLY A 163 3.21 -8.08 -15.72
N LYS A 164 4.48 -7.85 -16.08
CA LYS A 164 5.63 -8.40 -15.36
C LYS A 164 5.70 -7.83 -13.93
N ARG A 165 5.50 -6.51 -13.76
CA ARG A 165 5.41 -5.88 -12.43
C ARG A 165 4.30 -6.50 -11.59
N LEU A 166 3.09 -6.66 -12.16
CA LEU A 166 1.98 -7.32 -11.48
C LEU A 166 2.35 -8.73 -11.02
N ILE A 167 2.92 -9.55 -11.90
CA ILE A 167 3.27 -10.94 -11.58
C ILE A 167 4.31 -10.99 -10.45
N THR A 168 5.28 -10.07 -10.43
CA THR A 168 6.25 -9.98 -9.32
C THR A 168 5.59 -9.61 -8.00
N VAL A 169 4.66 -8.65 -8.00
CA VAL A 169 3.88 -8.31 -6.80
C VAL A 169 3.08 -9.52 -6.30
N LEU A 170 2.39 -10.23 -7.20
CA LEU A 170 1.67 -11.46 -6.84
C LEU A 170 2.58 -12.55 -6.26
N ALA A 171 3.84 -12.63 -6.70
CA ALA A 171 4.83 -13.55 -6.16
C ALA A 171 5.23 -13.18 -4.72
N GLN A 172 5.47 -11.89 -4.46
CA GLN A 172 5.83 -11.37 -3.14
C GLN A 172 4.69 -11.53 -2.13
N GLU A 173 3.46 -11.27 -2.56
CA GLU A 173 2.25 -11.47 -1.74
C GLU A 173 1.91 -12.95 -1.51
N GLY A 174 2.69 -13.89 -2.05
CA GLY A 174 2.46 -15.33 -1.88
C GLY A 174 1.24 -15.86 -2.63
N LYS A 175 0.71 -15.12 -3.61
CA LYS A 175 -0.45 -15.52 -4.42
C LYS A 175 -0.10 -16.52 -5.52
N LEU A 176 1.19 -16.64 -5.85
CA LEU A 176 1.72 -17.63 -6.78
C LEU A 176 2.28 -18.87 -6.05
N THR A 177 2.08 -20.04 -6.64
CA THR A 177 2.52 -21.32 -6.07
C THR A 177 4.05 -21.39 -6.04
N LYS A 178 4.62 -21.66 -4.86
CA LYS A 178 6.06 -21.87 -4.68
C LYS A 178 6.48 -23.31 -5.05
N LEU A 179 7.74 -23.51 -5.40
CA LEU A 179 8.32 -24.85 -5.52
C LEU A 179 8.20 -25.57 -4.17
N LYS A 180 7.92 -26.88 -4.19
CA LYS A 180 7.97 -27.68 -2.96
C LYS A 180 9.42 -27.68 -2.49
N SER A 181 9.69 -27.18 -1.29
CA SER A 181 10.96 -27.40 -0.62
C SER A 181 11.16 -28.91 -0.49
N ALA A 182 12.23 -29.45 -1.07
CA ALA A 182 12.64 -30.80 -0.73
C ALA A 182 13.03 -30.78 0.75
N VAL A 183 12.34 -31.61 1.54
CA VAL A 183 12.68 -31.91 2.94
C VAL A 183 13.97 -32.70 2.97
#